data_AF-G2R8N3-F1
#
_entry.id   AF-G2R8N3-F1
#
_cell.length_a   1.000
_cell.length_b   1.000
_cell.length_c   1.000
_cell.angle_alpha   90.00
_cell.angle_beta   90.00
_cell.angle_gamma   90.00
#
_symmetry.space_group_name_H-M   'P 1'
#
loop_
_entity.id
_entity.type
_entity.pdbx_description
1 polymer ?
#
loop_
_entity_poly.entity_id
_entity_poly.type
_entity_poly.pdbx_seq_one_letter_code
_entity_poly.pdbx_strand_id
1 'polypeptide(L)'
;FIDNIIIFSDIADKYIKHLETIFSLFKKKNISITLAKSYIVYSSIELLSFYIDRFRLTNTKHCIAAFRNFAFLNNLKALEQYISVLGFLYYLILYYI
;
A
#
# COMPACT_ATOMS: atom_id res chain seq x y z
N PHE A 1 5.08 4.17 4.25
CA PHE A 1 4.70 5.38 3.48
C PHE A 1 4.36 6.47 4.47
N ILE A 2 5.19 7.50 4.60
CA ILE A 2 5.17 8.56 5.65
C ILE A 2 4.89 8.03 7.07
N ASP A 3 3.61 7.81 7.41
CA ASP A 3 3.08 7.37 8.70
C ASP A 3 2.68 5.89 8.76
N ASN A 4 2.61 5.20 7.62
CA ASN A 4 2.21 3.81 7.52
C ASN A 4 3.42 2.85 7.60
N ILE A 5 3.31 1.84 8.46
CA ILE A 5 4.32 0.78 8.67
C ILE A 5 3.71 -0.57 8.27
N ILE A 6 4.45 -1.32 7.45
CA ILE A 6 4.07 -2.66 6.99
C ILE A 6 5.10 -3.64 7.54
N ILE A 7 4.61 -4.68 8.21
CA ILE A 7 5.44 -5.75 8.76
C ILE A 7 4.91 -7.05 8.15
N PHE A 8 5.79 -7.82 7.52
CA PHE A 8 5.43 -9.10 6.92
C PHE A 8 6.47 -10.17 7.28
N SER A 9 6.01 -11.41 7.40
CA SER A 9 6.87 -12.58 7.44
C SER A 9 6.15 -13.77 6.83
N ASP A 10 6.90 -14.67 6.25
CA ASP A 10 6.51 -16.00 5.81
C ASP A 10 6.28 -16.99 6.97
N ILE A 11 6.98 -16.81 8.10
CA ILE A 11 6.95 -17.67 9.29
C ILE A 11 6.38 -16.92 10.50
N ALA A 12 5.43 -17.53 11.21
CA ALA A 12 4.75 -16.93 12.35
C ALA A 12 5.71 -16.52 13.49
N ASP A 13 6.65 -17.40 13.87
CA ASP A 13 7.61 -17.11 14.95
C ASP A 13 8.50 -15.90 14.64
N LYS A 14 8.89 -15.77 13.37
CA LYS A 14 9.69 -14.64 12.90
C LYS A 14 8.86 -13.35 12.90
N TYR A 15 7.58 -13.43 12.53
CA TYR A 15 6.65 -12.31 12.63
C TYR A 15 6.48 -11.80 14.07
N ILE A 16 6.36 -12.71 15.05
CA ILE A 16 6.27 -12.32 16.47
C ILE A 16 7.53 -11.58 16.93
N LYS A 17 8.72 -12.09 16.58
CA LYS A 17 9.99 -11.39 16.89
C LYS A 17 10.07 -9.99 16.26
N HIS A 18 9.53 -9.82 15.05
CA HIS A 18 9.46 -8.52 14.39
C HIS A 18 8.51 -7.57 15.14
N LEU A 19 7.33 -8.04 15.57
CA LEU A 19 6.40 -7.25 16.37
C LEU A 19 7.02 -6.80 17.70
N GLU A 20 7.66 -7.71 18.44
CA GLU A 20 8.33 -7.39 19.71
C GLU A 20 9.39 -6.31 19.54
N THR A 21 10.22 -6.44 18.50
CA THR A 21 11.28 -5.47 18.19
C THR A 21 10.69 -4.10 17.87
N ILE A 22 9.65 -4.05 17.03
CA ILE A 22 9.05 -2.80 16.57
C ILE A 22 8.27 -2.11 17.70
N PHE A 23 7.48 -2.86 18.48
CA PHE A 23 6.77 -2.29 19.62
C PHE A 23 7.73 -1.79 20.71
N SER A 24 8.85 -2.47 20.93
CA SER A 24 9.91 -1.98 21.82
C SER A 24 10.50 -0.66 21.33
N LEU A 25 10.71 -0.53 20.02
CA LEU A 25 11.19 0.71 19.40
C LEU A 25 10.18 1.85 19.52
N PHE A 26 8.89 1.59 19.28
CA PHE A 26 7.85 2.60 19.46
C PHE A 26 7.76 3.10 20.90
N LYS A 27 7.82 2.19 21.87
CA LYS A 27 7.86 2.56 23.29
C LYS A 27 9.08 3.45 23.60
N LYS A 28 10.26 3.11 23.07
CA LYS A 28 11.49 3.90 23.26
C LYS A 28 11.41 5.29 22.61
N LYS A 29 10.69 5.42 21.51
CA LYS A 29 10.54 6.68 20.75
C LYS A 29 9.27 7.46 21.10
N ASN A 30 8.50 6.99 22.08
CA ASN A 30 7.21 7.56 22.46
C ASN A 30 6.24 7.72 21.26
N ILE A 31 6.23 6.72 20.38
CA ILE A 31 5.33 6.65 19.23
C ILE A 31 4.09 5.86 19.65
N SER A 32 2.91 6.42 19.40
CA SER A 32 1.63 5.73 19.61
C SER A 32 1.05 5.25 18.28
N ILE A 33 0.34 4.12 18.31
CA ILE A 33 -0.37 3.57 17.16
C ILE A 33 -1.88 3.61 17.46
N THR A 34 -2.68 3.98 16.47
CA THR A 34 -4.14 3.89 16.58
C THR A 34 -4.59 2.45 16.31
N LEU A 35 -5.06 1.75 17.35
CA LEU A 35 -5.61 0.38 17.25
C LEU A 35 -6.71 0.26 16.19
N ALA A 36 -7.64 1.22 16.13
CA ALA A 36 -8.75 1.21 15.18
C ALA A 36 -8.31 1.24 13.70
N LYS A 37 -7.07 1.65 13.40
CA LYS A 37 -6.50 1.69 12.05
C LYS A 37 -5.44 0.60 11.81
N SER A 38 -5.22 -0.27 12.80
CA SER A 38 -4.16 -1.29 12.76
C SER A 38 -4.71 -2.62 12.28
N TYR A 39 -3.96 -3.27 11.39
CA TYR A 39 -4.24 -4.63 10.91
C TYR A 39 -3.12 -5.55 11.42
N ILE A 40 -3.45 -6.46 12.35
CA ILE A 40 -2.50 -7.35 13.01
C ILE A 40 -2.84 -8.80 12.65
N VAL A 41 -1.87 -9.58 12.18
CA VAL A 41 -2.02 -11.01 11.82
C VAL A 41 -3.09 -11.23 10.73
N TYR A 42 -3.07 -10.39 9.69
CA TYR A 42 -3.89 -10.60 8.49
C TYR A 42 -3.09 -11.30 7.39
N SER A 43 -3.73 -12.23 6.67
CA SER A 43 -3.13 -12.89 5.51
C SER A 43 -3.05 -11.96 4.29
N SER A 44 -3.99 -11.03 4.18
CA SER A 44 -4.07 -10.05 3.10
C SER A 44 -4.64 -8.71 3.61
N ILE A 45 -4.28 -7.63 2.94
CA ILE A 45 -4.65 -6.26 3.32
C ILE A 45 -4.79 -5.36 2.09
N GLU A 46 -5.77 -4.44 2.11
CA GLU A 46 -5.81 -3.32 1.18
C GLU A 46 -5.06 -2.12 1.76
N LEU A 47 -4.01 -1.67 1.07
CA LEU A 47 -3.16 -0.56 1.51
C LEU A 47 -2.63 0.22 0.31
N LEU A 48 -2.68 1.56 0.37
CA LEU A 48 -2.16 2.47 -0.66
C LEU A 48 -2.70 2.21 -2.08
N SER A 49 -3.99 1.86 -2.19
CA SER A 49 -4.65 1.44 -3.44
C SER A 49 -4.25 0.05 -3.97
N PHE A 50 -3.44 -0.69 -3.22
CA PHE A 50 -3.08 -2.07 -3.51
C PHE A 50 -3.85 -3.05 -2.61
N TYR A 51 -4.16 -4.20 -3.17
CA TYR A 51 -4.47 -5.41 -2.43
C TYR A 51 -3.20 -6.25 -2.34
N ILE A 52 -2.73 -6.49 -1.12
CA ILE A 52 -1.50 -7.21 -0.79
C ILE A 52 -1.90 -8.54 -0.15
N ASP A 53 -1.44 -9.65 -0.72
CA ASP A 53 -1.54 -10.99 -0.16
C ASP A 53 -0.14 -11.65 -0.24
N ARG A 54 0.05 -12.77 0.44
CA ARG A 54 1.30 -13.54 0.48
C ARG A 54 1.92 -13.75 -0.91
N PHE A 55 1.10 -13.93 -1.94
CA PHE A 55 1.56 -14.28 -3.28
C PHE A 55 1.46 -13.13 -4.29
N ARG A 56 0.69 -12.08 -3.99
CA ARG A 56 0.25 -11.12 -5.02
C ARG A 56 0.18 -9.71 -4.47
N LEU A 57 0.67 -8.78 -5.29
CA LEU A 57 0.41 -7.35 -5.18
C LEU A 57 -0.48 -6.97 -6.37
N THR A 58 -1.70 -6.53 -6.12
CA THR A 58 -2.65 -6.17 -7.18
C THR A 58 -3.32 -4.83 -6.88
N ASN A 59 -3.87 -4.15 -7.88
CA ASN A 59 -4.61 -2.91 -7.63
C ASN A 59 -6.01 -3.21 -7.09
N THR A 60 -6.47 -2.37 -6.17
CA THR A 60 -7.86 -2.41 -5.70
C THR A 60 -8.82 -2.10 -6.83
N LYS A 61 -10.00 -2.74 -6.81
CA LYS A 61 -11.07 -2.49 -7.79
C LYS A 61 -11.46 -1.01 -7.83
N HIS A 62 -11.43 -0.34 -6.68
CA HIS A 62 -11.69 1.09 -6.57
C HIS A 62 -10.68 1.94 -7.34
N CYS A 63 -9.37 1.65 -7.21
CA CYS A 63 -8.33 2.35 -7.96
C CYS A 63 -8.48 2.18 -9.47
N ILE A 64 -8.78 0.95 -9.92
CA ILE A 64 -9.03 0.65 -11.33
C ILE A 64 -10.27 1.40 -11.85
N ALA A 65 -11.35 1.42 -11.07
CA ALA A 65 -12.59 2.12 -11.44
C ALA A 65 -12.39 3.65 -11.50
N ALA A 66 -11.69 4.23 -10.52
CA ALA A 66 -11.36 5.65 -10.49
C ALA A 66 -10.55 6.06 -11.73
N PHE A 67 -9.59 5.22 -12.15
CA PHE A 67 -8.82 5.45 -13.37
C PHE A 67 -9.67 5.32 -14.64
N ARG A 68 -10.52 4.29 -14.74
CA ARG A 68 -11.42 4.10 -15.90
C ARG A 68 -12.42 5.25 -16.07
N ASN A 69 -12.90 5.81 -14.97
CA ASN A 69 -13.85 6.91 -14.97
C ASN A 69 -13.18 8.29 -15.05
N PHE A 70 -11.85 8.33 -15.19
CA PHE A 70 -11.13 9.57 -15.31
C PHE A 70 -11.46 10.20 -16.66
N ALA A 71 -12.14 11.35 -16.63
CA ALA A 71 -12.53 12.06 -17.85
C ALA A 71 -11.28 12.44 -18.66
N PHE A 72 -11.34 12.30 -19.99
CA PHE A 72 -10.26 12.77 -20.85
C PHE A 72 -10.12 14.29 -20.69
N LEU A 73 -8.88 14.75 -20.59
CA LEU A 73 -8.61 16.03 -19.95
C LEU A 73 -8.40 17.11 -21.00
N ASN A 74 -9.06 18.24 -20.77
CA ASN A 74 -9.15 19.31 -21.77
C ASN A 74 -8.01 20.34 -21.65
N ASN A 75 -7.02 20.10 -20.78
CA ASN A 75 -5.88 21.01 -20.57
C ASN A 75 -4.59 20.26 -20.24
N LEU A 76 -3.46 20.92 -20.53
CA LEU A 76 -2.11 20.36 -20.37
C LEU A 76 -1.80 19.92 -18.94
N LYS A 77 -2.15 20.74 -17.95
CA LYS A 77 -1.88 20.44 -16.53
C LYS A 77 -2.56 19.16 -16.07
N ALA A 78 -3.79 18.96 -16.52
CA ALA A 78 -4.52 17.74 -16.24
C ALA A 78 -3.86 16.54 -16.93
N LEU A 79 -3.41 16.69 -18.19
CA LEU A 79 -2.67 15.63 -18.89
C LEU A 79 -1.37 15.24 -18.16
N GLU A 80 -0.60 16.21 -17.65
CA GLU A 80 0.60 15.96 -16.84
C GLU A 80 0.27 15.19 -15.56
N GLN A 81 -0.81 15.56 -14.86
CA GLN A 81 -1.29 14.83 -13.69
C GLN A 81 -1.69 13.39 -14.04
N TYR A 82 -2.35 13.19 -15.16
CA TYR A 82 -2.71 11.86 -15.64
C TYR A 82 -1.48 11.00 -15.94
N ILE A 83 -0.47 11.54 -16.63
CA ILE A 83 0.79 10.84 -16.90
C ILE A 83 1.51 10.49 -15.59
N SER A 84 1.52 11.40 -14.61
CA SER A 84 2.11 11.14 -13.30
C SER A 84 1.42 10.00 -12.55
N VAL A 85 0.07 9.97 -12.54
CA VAL A 85 -0.72 8.89 -11.95
C VAL A 85 -0.53 7.57 -12.71
N LEU A 86 -0.45 7.63 -14.04
CA LEU A 86 -0.16 6.47 -14.88
C LEU A 86 1.23 5.88 -14.55
N GLY A 87 2.24 6.73 -14.35
CA GLY A 87 3.59 6.31 -13.95
C GLY A 87 3.61 5.57 -12.62
N PHE A 88 2.80 6.00 -11.65
CA PHE A 88 2.63 5.29 -10.38
C PHE A 88 1.98 3.91 -10.56
N LEU A 89 1.00 3.79 -11.46
CA LEU A 89 0.33 2.53 -11.80
C LEU A 89 1.18 1.60 -12.69
N TYR A 90 2.17 2.15 -13.40
CA TYR A 90 3.03 1.44 -14.35
C TYR A 90 3.80 0.28 -13.68
N TYR A 91 4.09 0.37 -12.38
CA TYR A 91 4.72 -0.71 -11.62
C TYR A 91 3.90 -2.02 -11.60
N LEU A 92 2.60 -1.99 -12.00
CA LEU A 92 1.71 -3.17 -12.02
C LEU A 92 1.09 -3.49 -13.37
N ILE A 93 1.26 -2.63 -14.38
CA ILE A 93 0.82 -2.95 -15.74
C ILE A 93 1.90 -3.84 -16.33
N LEU A 94 1.76 -5.15 -16.08
CA LEU A 94 2.53 -6.17 -16.79
C LEU A 94 2.13 -6.07 -18.26
N TYR A 95 2.82 -5.26 -19.07
CA TYR A 95 2.96 -5.36 -20.53
C TYR A 95 3.59 -4.06 -21.07
N TYR A 96 4.90 -4.11 -21.29
CA TYR A 96 5.59 -3.60 -22.49
C TYR A 96 7.01 -4.19 -22.49
N ILE A 97 7.16 -5.33 -23.16
CA ILE A 97 8.39 -5.76 -23.86
C ILE A 97 8.15 -5.39 -25.32
#